data_AF-A0A7Y5U7L4-F1
#
_entry.id   AF-A0A7Y5U7L4-F1
#
_cell.length_a   1.000
_cell.length_b   1.000
_cell.length_c   1.000
_cell.angle_alpha   90.00
_cell.angle_beta   90.00
_cell.angle_gamma   90.00
#
_symmetry.space_group_name_H-M   'P 1'
#
loop_
_entity.id
_entity.type
_entity.pdbx_description
1 polymer ?
#
loop_
_entity_poly.entity_id
_entity_poly.type
_entity_poly.pdbx_seq_one_letter_code
_entity_poly.pdbx_strand_id
1 'polypeptide(L)'
;MDDQDEVVDPTVTCDRCNAACCRDVPDGTALVSAEDLVRWRRDGRKDILDSLVPGHFSQQGFATHANGTCVHLGITGNAHACSIYETRGEACRALVPGSRQCLTYRRAKLDLAAG
;
A
#
# COMPACT_ATOMS: atom_id res chain seq x y z
N MET A 1 19.81 -24.88 -3.63
CA MET A 1 18.69 -24.37 -4.45
C MET A 1 17.60 -24.17 -3.43
N ASP A 2 17.79 -23.12 -2.65
CA ASP A 2 17.15 -22.96 -1.36
C ASP A 2 15.97 -22.04 -1.58
N ASP A 3 14.78 -22.65 -1.64
CA ASP A 3 13.48 -22.03 -1.43
C ASP A 3 13.48 -21.37 -0.06
N GLN A 4 14.08 -20.19 0.04
CA GLN A 4 13.87 -19.34 1.20
C GLN A 4 12.44 -18.82 1.12
N ASP A 5 11.54 -19.56 1.78
CA ASP A 5 10.35 -19.00 2.41
C ASP A 5 10.81 -17.86 3.33
N GLU A 6 11.00 -16.68 2.74
CA GLU A 6 11.27 -15.45 3.49
C GLU A 6 10.02 -15.18 4.32
N VAL A 7 10.17 -15.27 5.65
CA VAL A 7 9.10 -15.13 6.64
C VAL A 7 8.28 -13.87 6.33
N VAL A 8 7.01 -14.08 6.00
CA VAL A 8 6.04 -13.00 5.81
C VAL A 8 5.59 -12.54 7.19
N ASP A 9 6.12 -11.42 7.65
CA ASP A 9 5.72 -10.82 8.92
C ASP A 9 4.42 -9.99 8.72
N PRO A 10 3.29 -10.38 9.36
CA PRO A 10 2.02 -9.67 9.22
C PRO A 10 2.03 -8.25 9.81
N THR A 11 2.99 -7.93 10.69
CA THR A 11 3.14 -6.59 11.26
C THR A 11 3.57 -5.56 10.21
N VAL A 12 4.19 -6.01 9.10
CA VAL A 12 4.69 -5.14 8.02
C VAL A 12 4.14 -5.49 6.64
N THR A 13 3.36 -6.56 6.50
CA THR A 13 2.80 -7.01 5.22
C THR A 13 1.27 -6.98 5.18
N CYS A 14 0.71 -6.91 3.97
CA CYS A 14 -0.72 -7.03 3.72
C CYS A 14 -1.10 -8.50 3.50
N ASP A 15 -2.12 -9.02 4.20
CA ASP A 15 -2.53 -10.43 4.11
C ASP A 15 -3.03 -10.87 2.73
N ARG A 16 -3.40 -9.91 1.85
CA ARG A 16 -3.93 -10.21 0.51
C ARG A 16 -2.83 -10.44 -0.53
N CYS A 17 -1.66 -9.84 -0.39
CA CYS A 17 -0.55 -9.96 -1.36
C CYS A 17 0.81 -10.15 -0.72
N ASN A 18 0.92 -10.17 0.59
CA ASN A 18 2.17 -10.17 1.34
C ASN A 18 3.08 -8.95 1.03
N ALA A 19 2.65 -7.93 0.28
CA ALA A 19 3.48 -6.75 0.00
C ALA A 19 3.47 -5.75 1.18
N ALA A 20 4.50 -4.93 1.29
CA ALA A 20 4.65 -3.92 2.36
C ALA A 20 4.17 -2.51 1.96
N CYS A 21 3.33 -2.39 0.92
CA CYS A 21 2.91 -1.09 0.37
C CYS A 21 1.98 -0.28 1.29
N CYS A 22 1.43 -0.90 2.35
CA CYS A 22 0.39 -0.30 3.18
C CYS A 22 0.91 0.30 4.51
N ARG A 23 2.22 0.27 4.80
CA ARG A 23 2.76 0.70 6.10
C ARG A 23 3.97 1.60 5.99
N ASP A 24 4.11 2.47 6.98
CA ASP A 24 5.15 3.48 7.13
C ASP A 24 5.37 4.29 5.85
N VAL A 25 4.28 4.60 5.16
CA VAL A 25 4.26 5.45 3.98
C VAL A 25 3.82 6.83 4.47
N PRO A 26 4.64 7.89 4.32
CA PRO A 26 4.20 9.23 4.69
C PRO A 26 2.99 9.67 3.86
N ASP A 27 2.14 10.49 4.46
CA ASP A 27 0.91 10.99 3.85
C ASP A 27 1.20 11.63 2.47
N GLY A 28 0.43 11.24 1.45
CA GLY A 28 0.59 11.78 0.09
C GLY A 28 1.83 11.31 -0.70
N THR A 29 2.65 10.40 -0.16
CA THR A 29 3.87 9.92 -0.87
C THR A 29 3.65 8.69 -1.75
N ALA A 30 2.64 7.86 -1.45
CA ALA A 30 2.19 6.84 -2.39
C ALA A 30 1.30 7.52 -3.44
N LEU A 31 1.94 7.93 -4.53
CA LEU A 31 1.32 8.72 -5.59
C LEU A 31 0.28 7.92 -6.38
N VAL A 32 -0.78 8.61 -6.77
CA VAL A 32 -1.86 8.10 -7.62
C VAL A 32 -1.62 8.60 -9.04
N SER A 33 -1.62 7.68 -10.02
CA SER A 33 -1.47 8.05 -11.43
C SER A 33 -2.75 8.64 -12.02
N ALA A 34 -2.62 9.37 -13.13
CA ALA A 34 -3.78 9.92 -13.82
C ALA A 34 -4.73 8.81 -14.31
N GLU A 35 -4.17 7.68 -14.72
CA GLU A 35 -4.87 6.47 -15.15
C GLU A 35 -5.70 5.87 -14.02
N ASP A 36 -5.18 5.87 -12.79
CA ASP A 36 -5.93 5.44 -11.61
C ASP A 36 -7.13 6.37 -11.34
N LEU A 37 -6.93 7.68 -11.43
CA LEU A 37 -8.01 8.67 -11.25
C LEU A 37 -9.12 8.48 -12.29
N VAL A 38 -8.75 8.32 -13.57
CA VAL A 38 -9.72 8.09 -14.66
C VAL A 38 -10.48 6.78 -14.42
N ARG A 39 -9.78 5.70 -14.09
CA ARG A 39 -10.40 4.40 -13.82
C ARG A 39 -11.38 4.47 -12.65
N TRP A 40 -10.97 5.03 -11.50
CA TRP A 40 -11.83 5.12 -10.32
C TRP A 40 -13.04 6.02 -10.52
N ARG A 41 -12.91 7.11 -11.30
CA ARG A 41 -14.07 7.94 -11.68
C ARG A 41 -15.06 7.16 -12.54
N ARG A 42 -14.56 6.41 -13.53
CA ARG A 42 -15.39 5.56 -14.39
C ARG A 42 -16.10 4.46 -13.60
N ASP A 43 -15.38 3.83 -12.68
CA ASP A 43 -15.87 2.70 -11.88
C ASP A 43 -16.68 3.15 -10.65
N GLY A 44 -16.89 4.47 -10.48
CA GLY A 44 -17.71 5.03 -9.40
C GLY A 44 -17.09 4.92 -8.00
N ARG A 45 -15.77 4.73 -7.89
CA ARG A 45 -15.02 4.56 -6.62
C ARG A 45 -14.77 5.88 -5.89
N LYS A 46 -15.87 6.57 -5.53
CA LYS A 46 -15.82 7.81 -4.74
C LYS A 46 -15.14 7.60 -3.39
N ASP A 47 -15.31 6.44 -2.79
CA ASP A 47 -14.67 6.03 -1.54
C ASP A 47 -13.14 6.16 -1.57
N ILE A 48 -12.51 5.88 -2.73
CA ILE A 48 -11.07 6.06 -2.91
C ILE A 48 -10.76 7.54 -3.18
N LEU A 49 -11.47 8.14 -4.14
CA LEU A 49 -11.22 9.51 -4.61
C LEU A 49 -11.33 10.55 -3.49
N ASP A 50 -12.32 10.41 -2.62
CA ASP A 50 -12.60 11.35 -1.52
C ASP A 50 -11.56 11.24 -0.40
N SER A 51 -10.79 10.15 -0.35
CA SER A 51 -9.74 9.92 0.64
C SER A 51 -8.35 10.39 0.19
N LEU A 52 -8.20 10.86 -1.05
CA LEU A 52 -6.91 11.28 -1.60
C LEU A 52 -6.47 12.63 -1.03
N VAL A 53 -5.16 12.75 -0.79
CA VAL A 53 -4.52 13.97 -0.29
C VAL A 53 -3.56 14.55 -1.32
N PRO A 54 -3.17 15.84 -1.21
CA PRO A 54 -2.11 16.42 -2.04
C PRO A 54 -0.79 15.64 -1.87
N GLY A 55 -0.16 15.31 -2.99
CA GLY A 55 1.17 14.72 -3.04
C GLY A 55 2.21 15.66 -3.65
N HIS A 56 3.39 15.14 -3.96
CA HIS A 56 4.43 15.90 -4.66
C HIS A 56 4.03 16.25 -6.10
N PHE A 57 4.62 17.32 -6.64
CA PHE A 57 4.46 17.74 -8.04
C PHE A 57 3.00 17.94 -8.49
N SER A 58 2.16 18.45 -7.59
CA SER A 58 0.72 18.65 -7.84
C SER A 58 -0.05 17.36 -8.16
N GLN A 59 0.52 16.20 -7.86
CA GLN A 59 -0.17 14.92 -7.95
C GLN A 59 -1.01 14.69 -6.69
N GLN A 60 -1.89 13.69 -6.74
CA GLN A 60 -2.57 13.18 -5.56
C GLN A 60 -1.82 11.95 -5.02
N GLY A 61 -1.94 11.70 -3.72
CA GLY A 61 -1.43 10.50 -3.07
C GLY A 61 -2.46 9.90 -2.13
N PHE A 62 -2.21 8.65 -1.73
CA PHE A 62 -3.01 8.00 -0.70
C PHE A 62 -2.80 8.67 0.65
N ALA A 63 -3.90 8.83 1.38
CA ALA A 63 -3.84 9.27 2.76
C ALA A 63 -3.25 8.19 3.67
N THR A 64 -2.64 8.60 4.78
CA THR A 64 -2.23 7.69 5.86
C THR A 64 -2.82 8.08 7.22
N HIS A 65 -3.06 7.07 8.04
CA HIS A 65 -3.41 7.23 9.44
C HIS A 65 -2.22 7.75 10.24
N ALA A 66 -2.48 8.30 11.43
CA ALA A 66 -1.43 8.84 12.32
C ALA A 66 -0.37 7.80 12.74
N ASN A 67 -0.70 6.51 12.66
CA ASN A 67 0.24 5.41 12.92
C ASN A 67 1.06 5.01 11.67
N GLY A 68 1.05 5.80 10.60
CA GLY A 68 1.83 5.56 9.38
C GLY A 68 1.25 4.51 8.42
N THR A 69 0.08 3.94 8.72
CA THR A 69 -0.58 2.97 7.82
C THR A 69 -1.47 3.66 6.79
N CYS A 70 -1.56 3.10 5.58
CA CYS A 70 -2.49 3.59 4.55
C CYS A 70 -3.94 3.52 5.04
N VAL A 71 -4.77 4.52 4.71
CA VAL A 71 -6.19 4.56 5.10
C VAL A 71 -7.04 3.39 4.59
N HIS A 72 -6.53 2.66 3.60
CA HIS A 72 -7.18 1.46 3.07
C HIS A 72 -6.68 0.16 3.71
N LEU A 73 -5.79 0.23 4.71
CA LEU A 73 -5.34 -0.95 5.45
C LEU A 73 -6.33 -1.28 6.57
N GLY A 74 -6.91 -2.47 6.49
CA GLY A 74 -7.87 -2.99 7.46
C GLY A 74 -9.28 -3.09 6.88
N ILE A 75 -9.90 -4.24 7.11
CA ILE A 75 -11.32 -4.50 6.92
C ILE A 75 -11.89 -5.14 8.20
N THR A 76 -13.21 -5.15 8.34
CA THR A 76 -13.87 -5.82 9.45
C THR A 76 -13.43 -7.30 9.51
N GLY A 77 -12.86 -7.71 10.65
CA GLY A 77 -12.37 -9.07 10.87
C GLY A 77 -10.94 -9.34 10.35
N ASN A 78 -10.29 -8.39 9.65
CA ASN A 78 -8.89 -8.50 9.28
C ASN A 78 -8.22 -7.11 9.19
N ALA A 79 -7.43 -6.76 10.21
CA ALA A 79 -6.72 -5.49 10.32
C ALA A 79 -5.53 -5.33 9.35
N HIS A 80 -5.16 -6.36 8.61
CA HIS A 80 -3.99 -6.40 7.73
C HIS A 80 -4.38 -6.63 6.26
N ALA A 81 -5.67 -6.71 5.94
CA ALA A 81 -6.18 -6.82 4.58
C ALA A 81 -6.47 -5.43 3.97
N CYS A 82 -6.00 -5.22 2.75
CA CYS A 82 -6.29 -4.00 1.99
C CYS A 82 -7.73 -3.98 1.47
N SER A 83 -8.51 -2.95 1.83
CA SER A 83 -9.91 -2.80 1.44
C SER A 83 -10.12 -2.50 -0.06
N ILE A 84 -9.10 -1.97 -0.73
CA ILE A 84 -9.13 -1.63 -2.16
C ILE A 84 -8.36 -2.62 -3.04
N TYR A 85 -8.08 -3.83 -2.54
CA TYR A 85 -7.15 -4.78 -3.15
C TYR A 85 -7.34 -5.00 -4.67
N GLU A 86 -8.58 -5.17 -5.10
CA GLU A 86 -8.92 -5.45 -6.51
C GLU A 86 -8.77 -4.23 -7.44
N THR A 87 -8.79 -3.01 -6.89
CA THR A 87 -8.70 -1.77 -7.68
C THR A 87 -7.48 -0.91 -7.31
N ARG A 88 -6.50 -1.52 -6.62
CA ARG A 88 -5.26 -0.89 -6.14
C ARG A 88 -4.67 0.08 -7.15
N GLY A 89 -4.12 1.19 -6.65
CA GLY A 89 -3.37 2.12 -7.50
C GLY A 89 -2.11 1.48 -8.08
N GLU A 90 -1.53 2.13 -9.09
CA GLU A 90 -0.31 1.71 -9.76
C GLU A 90 0.86 1.55 -8.80
N ALA A 91 1.06 2.51 -7.88
CA ALA A 91 2.10 2.43 -6.85
C ALA A 91 2.02 1.13 -6.04
N CYS A 92 0.81 0.63 -5.77
CA CYS A 92 0.60 -0.62 -5.06
C CYS A 92 0.77 -1.86 -5.95
N ARG A 93 0.39 -1.78 -7.25
CA ARG A 93 0.53 -2.88 -8.21
C ARG A 93 1.97 -3.11 -8.65
N ALA A 94 2.76 -2.04 -8.74
CA ALA A 94 4.17 -2.11 -9.10
C ALA A 94 5.01 -2.90 -8.08
N LEU A 95 4.61 -2.89 -6.80
CA LEU A 95 5.20 -3.72 -5.75
C LEU A 95 4.71 -5.17 -5.86
N VAL A 96 5.24 -5.88 -6.86
CA VAL A 96 4.95 -7.30 -7.08
C VAL A 96 5.45 -8.12 -5.89
N PRO A 97 4.59 -8.93 -5.24
CA PRO A 97 4.97 -9.78 -4.12
C PRO A 97 6.16 -10.68 -4.45
N GLY A 98 7.14 -10.75 -3.54
CA GLY A 98 8.35 -11.56 -3.72
C GLY A 98 9.37 -10.98 -4.71
N SER A 99 9.05 -9.91 -5.43
CA SER A 99 10.05 -9.19 -6.23
C SER A 99 11.13 -8.58 -5.34
N ARG A 100 12.35 -8.39 -5.89
CA ARG A 100 13.47 -7.76 -5.17
C ARG A 100 13.08 -6.42 -4.55
N GLN A 101 12.29 -5.60 -5.25
CA GLN A 101 11.80 -4.32 -4.72
C GLN A 101 10.88 -4.51 -3.51
N CYS A 102 9.94 -5.46 -3.58
CA CYS A 102 9.06 -5.80 -2.46
C CYS A 102 9.86 -6.28 -1.24
N LEU A 103 10.85 -7.15 -1.44
CA LEU A 103 11.69 -7.68 -0.35
C LEU A 103 12.54 -6.58 0.29
N THR A 104 13.14 -5.70 -0.52
CA THR A 104 13.86 -4.51 0.00
C THR A 104 12.95 -3.63 0.84
N TYR A 105 11.71 -3.36 0.38
CA TYR A 105 10.74 -2.59 1.15
C TYR A 105 10.37 -3.29 2.47
N ARG A 106 10.06 -4.60 2.44
CA ARG A 106 9.75 -5.38 3.66
C ARG A 106 10.87 -5.26 4.68
N ARG A 107 12.12 -5.45 4.27
CA ARG A 107 13.29 -5.35 5.16
C ARG A 107 13.42 -3.96 5.77
N ALA A 108 13.29 -2.91 4.94
CA ALA A 108 13.33 -1.54 5.43
C ALA A 108 12.23 -1.24 6.47
N LYS A 109 11.04 -1.86 6.34
CA LYS A 109 9.96 -1.72 7.35
C LYS A 109 10.26 -2.48 8.64
N LEU A 110 10.83 -3.68 8.54
CA LEU A 110 11.25 -4.45 9.70
C LEU A 110 12.32 -3.71 10.52
N ASP A 111 13.28 -3.09 9.83
CA ASP A 111 14.33 -2.30 10.48
C ASP A 111 13.73 -1.08 11.22
N LEU A 112 12.69 -0.44 10.67
CA LEU A 112 11.96 0.65 11.32
C LEU A 112 11.14 0.19 12.53
N ALA A 113 10.61 -1.04 12.51
CA ALA A 113 9.82 -1.59 13.61
C ALA A 113 10.67 -2.09 14.78
N ALA A 114 11.97 -2.34 14.56
CA ALA A 114 12.90 -2.88 15.55
C ALA A 114 13.70 -1.82 16.33
N GLY A 115 13.62 -0.54 15.93
CA GLY A 115 14.30 0.60 16.56
C GLY A 115 13.35 1.53 17.30
#